data_AF-A0A8T5JGY8-F1
#
_entry.id   AF-A0A8T5JGY8-F1
#
_cell.length_a   1.000
_cell.length_b   1.000
_cell.length_c   1.000
_cell.angle_alpha   90.00
_cell.angle_beta   90.00
_cell.angle_gamma   90.00
#
_symmetry.space_group_name_H-M   'P 1'
#
loop_
_entity.id
_entity.type
_entity.pdbx_description
1 polymer ?
#
loop_
_entity_poly.entity_id
_entity_poly.type
_entity_poly.pdbx_seq_one_letter_code
_entity_poly.pdbx_strand_id
1 'polypeptide(L)' 'GKKVALEADSHDELEELAIKAEQLDLTYELIQDAGHTEVPPGTTTCIGIGPNLEHMVDKVTGNLPLLK' A
#
# COMPACT_ATOMS: atom_id res chain seq x y z
N GLY A 1 8.60 9.18 12.73
CA GLY A 1 9.00 8.76 11.36
C GLY A 1 8.14 9.47 10.34
N LYS A 2 8.72 9.78 9.18
CA LYS A 2 8.01 10.31 8.00
C LYS A 2 6.98 9.27 7.53
N LYS A 3 5.78 9.71 7.15
CA LYS A 3 4.76 8.91 6.47
C LYS A 3 4.33 9.66 5.23
N VAL A 4 4.07 8.93 4.14
CA VAL A 4 3.59 9.49 2.87
C VAL A 4 2.37 8.67 2.47
N ALA A 5 1.27 9.35 2.15
CA ALA A 5 0.06 8.73 1.63
C ALA A 5 0.04 8.89 0.12
N LEU A 6 -0.15 7.78 -0.58
CA LEU A 6 -0.17 7.69 -2.04
C LEU A 6 -1.49 7.06 -2.47
N GLU A 7 -1.93 7.36 -3.69
CA GLU A 7 -3.16 6.83 -4.26
C GLU A 7 -2.85 5.65 -5.17
N ALA A 8 -3.65 4.60 -5.06
CA ALA A 8 -3.65 3.44 -5.96
C ALA A 8 -5.04 3.37 -6.60
N ASP A 9 -5.10 3.06 -7.89
CA ASP A 9 -6.31 3.15 -8.71
C ASP A 9 -7.20 1.90 -8.59
N SER A 10 -6.70 0.81 -7.98
CA SER A 10 -7.43 -0.44 -7.89
C SER A 10 -6.96 -1.37 -6.77
N HIS A 11 -7.79 -2.37 -6.47
CA HIS A 11 -7.44 -3.48 -5.58
C HIS A 11 -6.26 -4.29 -6.11
N ASP A 12 -6.27 -4.60 -7.42
CA ASP A 12 -5.18 -5.35 -8.07
C ASP A 12 -3.84 -4.61 -7.93
N GLU A 13 -3.83 -3.28 -8.02
CA GLU A 13 -2.62 -2.49 -7.79
C GLU A 13 -2.12 -2.60 -6.34
N LEU A 14 -3.01 -2.65 -5.34
CA LEU A 14 -2.61 -2.90 -3.95
C LEU A 14 -1.97 -4.29 -3.78
N GLU A 15 -2.49 -5.31 -4.45
CA GLU A 15 -1.90 -6.66 -4.46
C GLU A 15 -0.53 -6.68 -5.15
N GLU A 16 -0.37 -5.98 -6.28
CA GLU A 16 0.92 -5.84 -6.97
C GLU A 16 1.98 -5.17 -6.09
N LEU A 17 1.59 -4.14 -5.32
CA LEU A 17 2.49 -3.47 -4.37
C LEU A 17 2.92 -4.42 -3.24
N ALA A 18 2.00 -5.26 -2.74
CA ALA A 18 2.33 -6.29 -1.75
C ALA A 18 3.35 -7.30 -2.31
N ILE A 19 3.14 -7.81 -3.52
CA ILE A 19 4.07 -8.74 -4.18
C ILE A 19 5.45 -8.09 -4.36
N LYS A 20 5.51 -6.83 -4.79
CA LYS A 20 6.77 -6.08 -4.93
C LYS A 20 7.48 -5.89 -3.57
N ALA A 21 6.72 -5.60 -2.51
CA ALA A 21 7.26 -5.46 -1.17
C ALA A 21 7.81 -6.80 -0.64
N GLU A 22 7.08 -7.90 -0.84
CA GLU A 22 7.51 -9.26 -0.47
C GLU A 22 8.80 -9.68 -1.20
N GLN A 23 8.88 -9.44 -2.51
CA GLN A 23 10.08 -9.74 -3.32
C GLN A 23 11.33 -8.96 -2.88
N LEU A 24 11.15 -7.80 -2.25
CA LEU A 24 12.21 -6.95 -1.74
C LEU A 24 12.47 -7.14 -0.24
N ASP A 25 11.81 -8.12 0.40
CA ASP A 25 11.88 -8.39 1.84
C ASP A 25 11.55 -7.14 2.69
N LEU A 26 10.56 -6.36 2.22
CA LEU A 26 10.05 -5.20 2.94
C LEU A 26 8.88 -5.61 3.83
N THR A 27 8.83 -5.09 5.05
CA THR A 27 7.64 -5.20 5.89
C THR A 27 6.47 -4.49 5.23
N TYR A 28 5.32 -5.15 5.12
CA TYR A 28 4.09 -4.56 4.62
C TYR A 28 2.86 -5.18 5.31
N GLU A 29 1.71 -4.51 5.19
CA GLU A 29 0.42 -5.00 5.69
C GLU A 29 -0.70 -4.55 4.75
N LEU A 30 -1.54 -5.48 4.31
CA LEU A 30 -2.78 -5.17 3.57
C LEU A 30 -3.91 -4.95 4.56
N ILE A 31 -4.59 -3.81 4.46
CA ILE A 31 -5.62 -3.39 5.41
C ILE A 31 -6.98 -3.54 4.73
N GLN A 32 -7.82 -4.36 5.33
CA GLN A 32 -9.21 -4.56 4.90
C GLN A 32 -10.14 -3.60 5.63
N ASP A 33 -11.13 -3.07 4.91
CA ASP A 33 -12.15 -2.27 5.58
C ASP A 33 -12.96 -3.13 6.54
N ALA A 34 -13.24 -2.57 7.72
CA ALA A 34 -14.02 -3.24 8.77
C ALA A 34 -15.52 -3.32 8.46
N GLY A 35 -15.96 -2.94 7.26
CA GLY A 35 -17.37 -2.85 6.86
C GLY A 35 -18.02 -1.55 7.31
N HIS A 36 -17.25 -0.47 7.41
CA HIS A 36 -17.72 0.87 7.77
C HIS A 36 -17.81 1.83 6.58
N THR A 37 -17.41 1.37 5.39
CA THR A 37 -17.53 2.10 4.13
C THR A 37 -18.51 1.42 3.18
N GLU A 38 -18.82 2.08 2.06
CA GLU A 38 -19.79 1.58 1.06
C GLU A 38 -19.25 0.40 0.23
N VAL A 39 -17.97 0.01 0.40
CA VAL A 39 -17.41 -1.18 -0.26
C VAL A 39 -17.81 -2.46 0.49
N PRO A 40 -17.91 -3.60 -0.24
CA PRO A 40 -18.21 -4.88 0.37
C PRO A 40 -17.25 -5.21 1.53
N PRO A 41 -17.74 -5.73 2.66
CA PRO A 41 -16.89 -6.17 3.77
C PRO A 41 -15.81 -7.15 3.31
N GLY A 42 -14.58 -6.97 3.80
CA GLY A 42 -13.42 -7.80 3.40
C GLY A 42 -12.65 -7.28 2.18
N THR A 43 -13.03 -6.14 1.62
CA THR A 43 -12.26 -5.48 0.55
C THR A 43 -10.99 -4.84 1.14
N THR A 44 -9.82 -5.13 0.58
CA THR A 44 -8.58 -4.41 0.92
C THR A 44 -8.67 -2.99 0.40
N THR A 45 -8.52 -2.00 1.28
CA THR A 45 -8.65 -0.58 0.97
C THR A 45 -7.32 0.17 0.97
N CYS A 46 -6.29 -0.33 1.63
CA CYS A 46 -4.95 0.24 1.54
C CYS A 46 -3.85 -0.77 1.92
N ILE A 47 -2.60 -0.39 1.64
CA ILE A 47 -1.40 -1.11 2.04
C ILE A 47 -0.46 -0.18 2.82
N GLY A 48 0.07 -0.66 3.93
CA GLY A 48 1.19 -0.03 4.63
C GLY A 48 2.50 -0.69 4.23
N ILE A 49 3.56 0.09 3.93
CA ILE A 49 4.89 -0.43 3.59
C ILE A 49 5.95 0.24 4.46
N GLY A 50 6.84 -0.55 5.05
CA GLY A 50 7.92 -0.13 5.93
C GLY A 50 7.64 -0.42 7.42
N PRO A 51 8.35 0.26 8.35
CA PRO A 51 9.32 1.33 8.10
C PRO A 51 10.61 0.81 7.41
N ASN A 52 11.15 1.57 6.47
CA ASN A 52 12.45 1.30 5.84
C ASN A 52 13.08 2.63 5.34
N LEU A 53 14.26 2.56 4.72
CA LEU A 53 14.89 3.69 4.04
C LEU A 53 14.01 4.15 2.86
N GLU A 54 13.93 5.47 2.65
CA GLU A 54 13.08 6.08 1.62
C GLU A 54 13.30 5.46 0.24
N HIS A 55 14.55 5.38 -0.22
CA HIS A 55 14.89 4.78 -1.51
C HIS A 55 14.56 3.28 -1.63
N MET A 56 14.35 2.55 -0.52
CA MET A 56 13.88 1.16 -0.55
C MET A 56 12.37 1.10 -0.72
N VAL A 57 11.62 1.97 -0.02
CA VAL A 57 10.16 2.08 -0.18
C VAL A 57 9.80 2.60 -1.57
N ASP A 58 10.55 3.57 -2.10
CA ASP A 58 10.32 4.15 -3.42
C ASP A 58 10.45 3.15 -4.57
N LYS A 59 11.18 2.04 -4.38
CA LYS A 59 11.22 0.95 -5.38
C LYS A 59 9.86 0.28 -5.57
N VAL A 60 9.00 0.35 -4.56
CA VAL A 60 7.64 -0.20 -4.60
C VAL A 60 6.64 0.89 -4.99
N THR A 61 6.72 2.07 -4.38
CA THR A 61 5.66 3.09 -4.44
C THR A 61 5.99 4.34 -5.26
N GLY A 62 7.21 4.48 -5.78
CA GLY A 62 7.71 5.74 -6.35
C GLY A 62 6.99 6.25 -7.60
N ASN A 63 6.17 5.41 -8.24
CA ASN A 63 5.35 5.80 -9.40
C ASN A 63 3.93 6.22 -9.02
N LEU A 64 3.51 6.00 -7.78
CA LEU A 64 2.16 6.35 -7.33
C LEU A 64 2.06 7.85 -7.09
N PRO A 65 0.93 8.48 -7.45
CA PRO A 65 0.67 9.88 -7.14
C PRO A 65 0.43 10.09 -5.63
N LEU A 66 0.66 11.31 -5.16
CA LEU A 66 0.26 11.72 -3.81
C LEU A 66 -1.26 11.65 -3.67
N LEU A 67 -1.73 11.02 -2.58
CA LEU A 67 -3.14 11.01 -2.22
C LEU A 67 -3.62 12.45 -1.97
N LYS A 68 -4.70 12.85 -2.63
CA LYS A 68 -5.29 14.19 -2.52
C LYS A 68 -6.42 14.28 -1.51
#